data_AF-A0A645B0Q9-F1
#
_entry.id   AF-A0A645B0Q9-F1
#
_cell.length_a   1.000
_cell.length_b   1.000
_cell.length_c   1.000
_cell.angle_alpha   90.00
_cell.angle_beta   90.00
_cell.angle_gamma   90.00
#
_symmetry.space_group_name_H-M   'P 1'
#
loop_
_entity.id
_entity.type
_entity.pdbx_description
1 polymer ?
#
loop_
_entity_poly.entity_id
_entity_poly.type
_entity_poly.pdbx_seq_one_letter_code
_entity_poly.pdbx_strand_id
1 'polypeptide(L)'
;MLGVTCAAPAILAGSNDLNWGFKCVTDEWGRALYHEVTVQEMTDQDGNVLFPERIELQPVQNPVYQDKNQYIPRSKRSEWAAVCLLGMVLVRDDGTCQAGGSCRPGGGGIATASRFGYRVIRRTGAYQVLILYR
;
A
#
# COMPACT_ATOMS: atom_id res chain seq x y z
N MET A 1 -16.79 -8.70 -5.94
CA MET A 1 -15.51 -8.08 -6.34
C MET A 1 -14.78 -7.73 -5.05
N LEU A 2 -13.48 -7.99 -4.97
CA LEU A 2 -12.68 -7.67 -3.77
C LEU A 2 -12.01 -6.30 -3.87
N GLY A 3 -11.76 -5.80 -5.09
CA GLY A 3 -11.24 -4.47 -5.35
C GLY A 3 -11.06 -4.22 -6.84
N VAL A 4 -10.51 -3.05 -7.19
CA VAL A 4 -10.23 -2.65 -8.57
C VAL A 4 -8.75 -2.36 -8.73
N THR A 5 -8.07 -2.99 -9.70
CA THR A 5 -6.69 -2.61 -10.02
C THR A 5 -6.64 -1.14 -10.46
N CYS A 6 -5.81 -0.34 -9.79
CA CYS A 6 -5.74 1.10 -9.99
C CYS A 6 -4.32 1.52 -10.36
N ALA A 7 -4.21 2.41 -11.35
CA ALA A 7 -2.94 2.96 -11.79
C ALA A 7 -2.45 4.14 -10.93
N ALA A 8 -3.37 4.87 -10.29
CA ALA A 8 -3.06 6.10 -9.57
C ALA A 8 -3.79 6.16 -8.21
N PRO A 9 -3.43 5.31 -7.23
CA PRO A 9 -4.00 5.39 -5.90
C PRO A 9 -3.53 6.66 -5.18
N ALA A 10 -4.44 7.33 -4.46
CA ALA A 10 -4.07 8.47 -3.62
C ALA A 10 -3.35 8.04 -2.34
N ILE A 11 -3.78 6.93 -1.74
CA ILE A 11 -3.16 6.31 -0.57
C ILE A 11 -2.89 4.85 -0.91
N LEU A 12 -1.63 4.43 -0.80
CA LEU A 12 -1.19 3.06 -1.04
C LEU A 12 -0.58 2.50 0.24
N ALA A 13 -1.13 1.39 0.71
CA ALA A 13 -0.62 0.65 1.87
C ALA A 13 0.04 -0.66 1.42
N GLY A 14 0.99 -1.16 2.22
CA GLY A 14 1.60 -2.48 2.02
C GLY A 14 2.57 -2.60 0.84
N SER A 15 3.02 -1.47 0.27
CA SER A 15 4.04 -1.43 -0.78
C SER A 15 5.45 -1.77 -0.29
N ASN A 16 5.69 -1.56 1.01
CA ASN A 16 6.98 -1.73 1.69
C ASN A 16 8.10 -0.89 1.05
N ASP A 17 7.81 0.34 0.60
CA ASP A 17 8.77 1.14 -0.17
C ASP A 17 10.01 1.59 0.62
N LEU A 18 9.88 1.78 1.92
CA LEU A 18 10.95 2.33 2.77
C LEU A 18 11.78 1.28 3.49
N ASN A 19 11.26 0.07 3.67
CA ASN A 19 11.93 -0.99 4.42
C ASN A 19 11.59 -2.35 3.83
N TRP A 20 12.55 -3.28 3.83
CA TRP A 20 12.23 -4.67 3.56
C TRP A 20 11.16 -5.12 4.57
N GLY A 21 10.06 -5.70 4.07
CA GLY A 21 8.88 -6.03 4.90
C GLY A 21 9.15 -6.96 6.08
N PHE A 22 10.34 -7.57 6.16
CA PHE A 22 10.79 -8.47 7.23
C PHE A 22 12.07 -7.99 7.92
N LYS A 23 12.39 -6.69 7.83
CA LYS A 23 13.59 -6.12 8.48
C LYS A 23 13.54 -6.23 10.01
N CYS A 24 12.36 -6.13 10.59
CA CYS A 24 12.14 -6.20 12.03
C CYS A 24 11.31 -7.44 12.38
N VAL A 25 11.49 -7.96 13.59
CA VAL A 25 10.63 -9.02 14.14
C VAL A 25 9.26 -8.43 14.43
N THR A 26 8.22 -9.14 14.02
CA THR A 26 6.83 -8.75 14.27
C THR A 26 6.12 -9.78 15.13
N ASP A 27 5.10 -9.35 15.87
CA ASP A 27 4.17 -10.24 16.57
C ASP A 27 3.20 -10.96 15.60
N GLU A 28 2.30 -11.77 16.15
CA GLU A 28 1.29 -12.53 15.38
C GLU A 28 0.27 -11.65 14.63
N TRP A 29 0.17 -10.36 14.98
CA TRP A 29 -0.69 -9.38 14.31
C TRP A 29 0.09 -8.49 13.34
N GLY A 30 1.39 -8.71 13.16
CA GLY A 30 2.26 -7.97 12.25
C GLY A 30 2.78 -6.63 12.80
N ARG A 31 2.70 -6.40 14.12
CA ARG A 31 3.27 -5.20 14.76
C ARG A 31 4.75 -5.42 15.04
N ALA A 32 5.58 -4.42 14.75
CA ALA A 32 7.01 -4.49 15.06
C ALA A 32 7.24 -4.54 16.58
N LEU A 33 8.10 -5.46 17.01
CA LEU A 33 8.55 -5.55 18.41
C LEU A 33 9.68 -4.54 18.66
N TYR A 34 9.71 -3.97 19.85
CA TYR A 34 10.71 -2.98 20.27
C TYR A 34 11.43 -3.44 21.54
N HIS A 35 12.67 -2.98 21.71
CA HIS A 35 13.45 -3.16 22.93
C HIS A 35 14.08 -1.83 23.35
N GLU A 36 14.31 -1.68 24.65
CA GLU A 36 15.03 -0.54 25.18
C GLU A 36 16.54 -0.71 24.95
N VAL A 37 17.18 0.37 24.50
CA VAL A 37 18.63 0.45 24.30
C VAL A 37 19.14 1.70 24.99
N THR A 38 20.14 1.52 25.84
CA THR A 38 20.89 2.64 26.42
C THR A 38 21.87 3.17 25.38
N VAL A 39 21.57 4.34 24.84
CA VAL A 39 22.47 5.06 23.93
C VAL A 39 23.39 5.90 24.79
N GLN A 40 24.68 5.60 24.72
CA GLN A 40 25.73 6.30 25.46
C GLN A 40 25.81 7.77 25.07
N GLU A 41 26.34 8.57 25.99
CA GLU A 41 26.65 9.98 25.74
C GLU A 41 27.58 10.12 24.52
N MET A 42 27.27 11.08 23.65
CA MET A 42 28.11 11.43 22.52
C MET A 42 28.70 12.82 22.74
N THR A 43 30.02 12.89 22.80
CA THR A 43 30.79 14.12 22.94
C THR A 43 31.44 14.53 21.62
N ASP A 44 31.66 15.84 21.44
CA ASP A 44 32.49 16.36 20.36
C ASP A 44 33.99 16.15 20.63
N GLN A 45 34.84 16.59 19.70
CA GLN A 45 36.31 16.48 19.85
C GLN A 45 36.87 17.37 20.97
N ASP A 46 36.11 18.38 21.42
CA ASP A 46 36.47 19.34 22.46
C ASP A 46 35.92 18.94 23.84
N GLY A 47 35.23 17.79 23.93
CA GLY A 47 34.67 17.23 25.17
C GLY A 47 33.31 17.79 25.56
N ASN A 48 32.64 18.57 24.70
CA ASN A 48 31.28 19.03 24.96
C ASN A 48 30.28 17.92 24.64
N VAL A 49 29.29 17.74 25.52
CA VAL A 49 28.20 16.77 25.31
C VAL A 49 27.29 17.25 24.19
N LEU A 50 27.28 16.53 23.07
CA LEU A 50 26.36 16.76 21.95
C LEU A 50 25.01 16.11 22.22
N PHE A 51 25.03 14.89 22.76
CA PHE A 51 23.83 14.15 23.13
C PHE A 51 24.07 13.45 24.47
N PRO A 52 23.24 13.70 25.50
CA PRO A 52 23.35 13.00 26.76
C PRO A 52 22.95 11.53 26.60
N GLU A 53 23.38 10.71 27.56
CA GLU A 53 22.92 9.34 27.69
C GLU A 53 21.38 9.30 27.77
N ARG A 54 20.77 8.40 27.00
CA ARG A 54 19.31 8.24 26.99
C ARG A 54 18.91 6.81 26.68
N ILE A 55 17.71 6.46 27.10
CA ILE A 55 17.06 5.21 26.73
C ILE A 55 16.25 5.47 25.46
N GLU A 56 16.47 4.65 24.43
CA GLU A 56 15.70 4.65 23.20
C GLU A 56 14.95 3.34 23.00
N LEU A 57 13.73 3.42 22.45
CA LEU A 57 13.00 2.25 21.96
C LEU A 57 13.40 2.00 20.51
N GLN A 58 14.11 0.90 20.27
CA GLN A 58 14.55 0.49 18.94
C GLN A 58 13.83 -0.78 18.48
N PRO A 59 13.49 -0.91 17.18
CA PRO A 59 12.82 -2.10 16.68
C PRO A 59 13.79 -3.30 16.68
N VAL A 60 13.30 -4.46 17.14
CA VAL A 60 14.09 -5.70 17.16
C VAL A 60 14.40 -6.12 15.72
N GLN A 61 15.68 -6.15 15.36
CA GLN A 61 16.10 -6.56 14.03
C GLN A 61 15.88 -8.06 13.82
N ASN A 62 15.41 -8.44 12.63
CA ASN A 62 15.24 -9.83 12.29
C ASN A 62 16.60 -10.53 12.08
N PRO A 63 16.93 -11.63 12.79
CA PRO A 63 18.23 -12.31 12.67
C PRO A 63 18.54 -12.84 11.26
N VAL A 64 17.51 -13.13 10.44
CA VAL A 64 17.71 -13.58 9.06
C VAL A 64 17.88 -12.43 8.06
N TYR A 65 17.75 -11.17 8.53
CA TYR A 65 17.98 -10.01 7.70
C TYR A 65 19.45 -9.91 7.29
N GLN A 66 19.72 -9.92 5.99
CA GLN A 66 21.06 -9.72 5.43
C GLN A 66 21.11 -8.40 4.67
N ASP A 67 21.90 -7.45 5.16
CA ASP A 67 21.99 -6.09 4.60
C ASP A 67 22.67 -6.02 3.22
N LYS A 68 23.20 -7.15 2.75
CA LYS A 68 23.91 -7.26 1.46
C LYS A 68 22.97 -7.34 0.26
N ASN A 69 21.68 -7.61 0.47
CA ASN A 69 20.72 -7.78 -0.62
C ASN A 69 20.00 -6.48 -0.91
N GLN A 70 20.13 -5.96 -2.13
CA GLN A 70 19.36 -4.80 -2.57
C GLN A 70 17.87 -5.18 -2.62
N TYR A 71 17.08 -4.55 -1.75
CA TYR A 71 15.64 -4.78 -1.73
C TYR A 71 14.94 -4.00 -2.86
N ILE A 72 14.09 -4.71 -3.62
CA ILE A 72 13.20 -4.10 -4.62
C ILE A 72 11.77 -4.03 -4.04
N PRO A 73 11.24 -2.83 -3.78
CA PRO A 73 9.88 -2.63 -3.29
C PRO A 73 8.80 -3.29 -4.14
N ARG A 74 7.66 -3.64 -3.55
CA ARG A 74 6.53 -4.25 -4.29
C ARG A 74 6.01 -3.31 -5.38
N SER A 75 6.04 -2.00 -5.15
CA SER A 75 5.64 -0.98 -6.13
C SER A 75 6.44 -1.03 -7.44
N LYS A 76 7.65 -1.61 -7.43
CA LYS A 76 8.55 -1.72 -8.58
C LYS A 76 8.60 -3.12 -9.19
N ARG A 77 7.76 -4.05 -8.70
CA ARG A 77 7.78 -5.46 -9.09
C ARG A 77 6.50 -5.83 -9.82
N SER A 78 6.63 -6.47 -10.99
CA SER A 78 5.51 -6.72 -11.92
C SER A 78 4.48 -7.73 -11.41
N GLU A 79 4.85 -8.60 -10.47
CA GLU A 79 3.92 -9.55 -9.86
C GLU A 79 2.94 -8.88 -8.87
N TRP A 80 3.18 -7.62 -8.50
CA TRP A 80 2.31 -6.85 -7.63
C TRP A 80 1.53 -5.78 -8.41
N ALA A 81 0.27 -5.57 -8.01
CA ALA A 81 -0.57 -4.52 -8.54
C ALA A 81 -1.25 -3.75 -7.40
N ALA A 82 -1.38 -2.45 -7.55
CA ALA A 82 -2.17 -1.65 -6.61
C ALA A 82 -3.67 -1.92 -6.82
N VAL A 83 -4.37 -2.17 -5.72
CA VAL A 83 -5.81 -2.48 -5.71
C VAL A 83 -6.53 -1.44 -4.87
N CYS A 84 -7.43 -0.68 -5.49
CA CYS A 84 -8.35 0.22 -4.80
C CYS A 84 -9.46 -0.57 -4.11
N LEU A 85 -9.60 -0.34 -2.82
CA LEU A 85 -10.63 -0.91 -1.95
C LEU A 85 -11.71 0.11 -1.56
N LEU A 86 -11.52 1.39 -1.91
CA LEU A 86 -12.46 2.46 -1.62
C LEU A 86 -12.21 3.65 -2.55
N GLY A 87 -13.28 4.34 -2.95
CA GLY A 87 -13.23 5.62 -3.64
C GLY A 87 -13.70 5.58 -5.09
N MET A 88 -13.37 6.65 -5.83
CA MET A 88 -13.75 6.77 -7.24
C MET A 88 -12.65 6.16 -8.12
N VAL A 89 -13.00 5.15 -8.91
CA VAL A 89 -12.03 4.38 -9.69
C VAL A 89 -12.50 4.20 -11.12
N LEU A 90 -11.58 4.35 -12.07
CA LEU A 90 -11.82 4.05 -13.47
C LEU A 90 -11.76 2.54 -13.69
N VAL A 91 -12.78 2.00 -14.35
CA VAL A 91 -12.85 0.58 -14.72
C VAL A 91 -13.04 0.44 -16.23
N ARG A 92 -12.54 -0.67 -16.77
CA ARG A 92 -12.86 -1.08 -18.13
C ARG A 92 -14.27 -1.63 -18.15
N ASP A 93 -15.04 -1.27 -19.16
CA ASP A 93 -16.40 -1.74 -19.36
C ASP A 93 -16.62 -2.26 -20.79
N ASP A 94 -17.64 -3.08 -20.98
CA ASP A 94 -18.00 -3.68 -22.28
C ASP A 94 -18.79 -2.73 -23.20
N GLY A 95 -18.98 -1.47 -22.81
CA GLY A 95 -19.75 -0.45 -23.53
C GLY A 95 -21.21 -0.37 -23.10
N THR A 96 -21.71 -1.31 -22.29
CA THR A 96 -23.11 -1.33 -21.87
C THR A 96 -23.40 -0.38 -20.70
N CYS A 97 -22.38 0.02 -19.94
CA CYS A 97 -22.56 0.83 -18.73
C CYS A 97 -23.04 2.26 -19.06
N GLN A 98 -23.96 2.81 -18.25
CA GLN A 98 -24.48 4.16 -18.46
C GLN A 98 -24.29 5.01 -17.21
N ALA A 99 -24.01 6.31 -17.39
CA ALA A 99 -23.91 7.26 -16.29
C ALA A 99 -25.22 7.30 -15.49
N GLY A 100 -25.14 7.28 -14.16
CA GLY A 100 -26.32 7.16 -13.31
C GLY A 100 -26.96 5.76 -13.31
N GLY A 101 -26.36 4.78 -13.99
CA GLY A 101 -26.69 3.37 -13.87
C GLY A 101 -25.85 2.67 -12.79
N SER A 102 -25.92 1.34 -12.79
CA SER A 102 -25.06 0.49 -11.97
C SER A 102 -24.33 -0.52 -12.87
N CYS A 103 -23.19 -1.01 -12.40
CA CYS A 103 -22.42 -2.04 -13.09
C CYS A 103 -21.92 -3.12 -12.11
N ARG A 104 -21.59 -4.28 -12.65
CA ARG A 104 -20.91 -5.37 -11.95
C ARG A 104 -19.77 -5.91 -12.80
N PRO A 105 -18.79 -6.60 -12.19
CA PRO A 105 -17.79 -7.32 -12.98
C PRO A 105 -18.49 -8.43 -13.77
N GLY A 106 -18.31 -8.40 -15.08
CA GLY A 106 -18.63 -9.48 -16.00
C GLY A 106 -17.42 -10.41 -16.19
N GLY A 107 -17.40 -11.10 -17.33
CA GLY A 107 -16.30 -11.99 -17.71
C GLY A 107 -14.96 -11.26 -17.82
N GLY A 108 -13.89 -11.88 -17.32
CA GLY A 108 -12.54 -11.32 -17.40
C GLY A 108 -12.32 -10.04 -16.59
N GLY A 109 -13.22 -9.71 -15.66
CA GLY A 109 -13.13 -8.49 -14.85
C GLY A 109 -13.54 -7.21 -15.57
N ILE A 110 -14.15 -7.31 -16.74
CA ILE A 110 -14.70 -6.18 -17.49
C ILE A 110 -16.08 -5.83 -16.92
N ALA A 111 -16.33 -4.57 -16.61
CA ALA A 111 -17.61 -4.14 -16.07
C ALA A 111 -18.73 -4.23 -17.12
N THR A 112 -19.89 -4.75 -16.70
CA THR A 112 -21.11 -4.86 -17.50
C THR A 112 -22.25 -4.17 -16.76
N ALA A 113 -23.16 -3.55 -17.51
CA ALA A 113 -24.35 -2.92 -16.96
C ALA A 113 -25.20 -3.91 -16.16
N SER A 114 -25.70 -3.46 -15.02
CA SER A 114 -26.55 -4.28 -14.16
C SER A 114 -27.57 -3.41 -13.45
N ARG A 115 -28.68 -4.02 -13.03
CA ARG A 115 -29.69 -3.34 -12.20
C ARG A 115 -29.16 -2.97 -10.81
N PHE A 116 -28.14 -3.68 -10.33
CA PHE A 116 -27.57 -3.51 -9.00
C PHE A 116 -26.04 -3.62 -9.05
N GLY A 117 -25.33 -3.00 -8.11
CA GLY A 117 -23.86 -3.09 -8.04
C GLY A 117 -23.22 -1.75 -7.75
N TYR A 118 -22.10 -1.47 -8.41
CA TYR A 118 -21.35 -0.23 -8.24
C TYR A 118 -21.98 0.88 -9.07
N ARG A 119 -22.09 2.07 -8.48
CA ARG A 119 -22.69 3.23 -9.13
C ARG A 119 -21.75 3.75 -10.20
N VAL A 120 -22.26 3.88 -11.42
CA VAL A 120 -21.53 4.54 -12.52
C VAL A 120 -21.74 6.04 -12.39
N ILE A 121 -20.66 6.78 -12.14
CA ILE A 121 -20.69 8.24 -11.99
C ILE A 121 -20.76 8.88 -13.38
N ARG A 122 -19.81 8.53 -14.26
CA ARG A 122 -19.74 9.06 -15.63
C ARG A 122 -18.99 8.12 -16.54
N ARG A 123 -19.26 8.23 -17.84
CA ARG A 123 -18.46 7.60 -18.89
C ARG A 123 -17.28 8.50 -19.25
N THR A 124 -16.10 7.89 -19.41
CA THR A 124 -14.86 8.62 -19.77
C THR A 124 -14.35 8.23 -21.15
N GLY A 125 -14.79 7.09 -21.69
CA GLY A 125 -14.49 6.65 -23.05
C GLY A 125 -15.43 5.54 -23.52
N ALA A 126 -15.16 5.00 -24.71
CA ALA A 126 -15.98 3.94 -25.31
C ALA A 126 -16.05 2.66 -24.44
N TYR A 127 -14.96 2.33 -23.75
CA TYR A 127 -14.80 1.13 -22.91
C TYR A 127 -14.26 1.48 -21.51
N GLN A 128 -14.59 2.67 -21.01
CA GLN A 128 -14.17 3.12 -19.69
C GLN A 128 -15.24 3.97 -19.01
N VAL A 129 -15.49 3.64 -17.75
CA VAL A 129 -16.39 4.39 -16.87
C VAL A 129 -15.74 4.63 -15.51
N LEU A 130 -16.16 5.72 -14.86
CA LEU A 130 -15.81 6.02 -13.48
C LEU A 130 -16.90 5.47 -12.55
N ILE A 131 -16.51 4.66 -11.58
CA ILE A 131 -17.42 4.10 -10.57
C ILE A 131 -17.08 4.61 -9.17
N LEU A 132 -18.08 4.57 -8.29
CA LEU A 132 -17.84 4.67 -6.84
C LEU A 132 -17.75 3.26 -6.25
N TYR A 133 -16.57 2.89 -5.78
CA TYR A 133 -16.32 1.67 -5.02
C TYR A 133 -16.44 1.97 -3.52
N ARG A 134 -17.36 1.29 -2.83
CA ARG A 134 -17.67 1.45 -1.41
C ARG A 134 -18.04 0.12 -0.78
#